data_AF-A0A4Y2SZF2-F1
#
_entry.id   AF-A0A4Y2SZF2-F1
#
_cell.length_a   1.000
_cell.length_b   1.000
_cell.length_c   1.000
_cell.angle_alpha   90.00
_cell.angle_beta   90.00
_cell.angle_gamma   90.00
#
_symmetry.space_group_name_H-M   'P 1'
#
loop_
_entity.id
_entity.type
_entity.pdbx_description
1 polymer ?
#
loop_
_entity_poly.entity_id
_entity_poly.type
_entity_poly.pdbx_seq_one_letter_code
_entity_poly.pdbx_strand_id
1 'polypeptide(L)'
;MCPDPVRVKSIGISVGDLLADTSGPGEMVMSPEFCGKTDLKGSSPSGHFIIFSDEATAKEKRRIVALIDSDATKAIRRSELFQDEMKNNLMDFKKKLENLDSAKNVAIFQNITEEVKILLAENLANLVSRGVNTEKIPECSL
;
A
#
# COMPACT_ATOMS: atom_id res chain seq x y z
N MET A 1 -61.36 9.89 7.68
CA MET A 1 -60.19 10.70 8.03
C MET A 1 -59.23 10.65 6.85
N CYS A 2 -58.93 11.79 6.23
CA CYS A 2 -57.83 11.93 5.28
C CYS A 2 -56.53 12.04 6.11
N PRO A 3 -55.41 11.40 5.74
CA PRO A 3 -54.21 11.44 6.58
C PRO A 3 -53.62 12.85 6.60
N ASP A 4 -52.83 13.13 7.64
CA ASP A 4 -52.06 14.37 7.79
C ASP A 4 -51.31 14.76 6.49
N PRO A 5 -51.10 16.06 6.23
CA PRO A 5 -50.49 16.52 4.98
C PRO A 5 -49.13 15.86 4.76
N VAL A 6 -49.03 15.13 3.65
CA VAL A 6 -47.81 14.42 3.25
C VAL A 6 -46.81 15.41 2.65
N ARG A 7 -45.57 15.36 3.13
CA ARG A 7 -44.47 16.17 2.57
C ARG A 7 -43.76 15.40 1.46
N VAL A 8 -43.71 16.01 0.27
CA VAL A 8 -42.96 15.53 -0.88
C VAL A 8 -41.69 16.35 -1.01
N LYS A 9 -40.57 15.66 -1.22
CA LYS A 9 -39.29 16.32 -1.47
C LYS A 9 -38.69 15.80 -2.79
N SER A 10 -38.12 16.73 -3.55
CA SER A 10 -37.29 16.43 -4.71
C SER A 10 -35.94 17.12 -4.53
N ILE A 11 -34.85 16.46 -4.92
CA ILE A 11 -33.49 17.01 -4.91
C ILE A 11 -33.11 17.23 -6.39
N GLY A 12 -32.57 18.39 -6.73
CA GLY A 12 -32.08 18.70 -8.09
C GLY A 12 -33.11 19.26 -9.07
N ILE A 13 -34.39 18.88 -8.98
CA ILE A 13 -35.50 19.45 -9.76
C ILE A 13 -36.66 19.85 -8.83
N SER A 14 -37.37 20.94 -9.14
CA SER A 14 -38.50 21.37 -8.31
C SER A 14 -39.71 20.46 -8.51
N VAL A 15 -40.54 20.31 -7.48
CA VAL A 15 -41.78 19.52 -7.58
C VAL A 15 -42.75 20.16 -8.59
N GLY A 16 -42.76 21.49 -8.70
CA GLY A 16 -43.60 22.21 -9.67
C GLY A 16 -43.24 21.85 -11.11
N ASP A 17 -41.94 21.77 -11.42
CA ASP A 17 -41.47 21.44 -12.77
C ASP A 17 -41.76 19.97 -13.13
N LEU A 18 -41.63 19.05 -12.18
CA LEU A 18 -42.02 17.65 -12.36
C LEU A 18 -43.52 17.49 -12.63
N LEU A 19 -44.37 18.30 -11.99
CA LEU A 19 -45.80 18.30 -12.23
C LEU A 19 -46.17 18.91 -13.58
N ALA A 20 -45.34 19.84 -14.09
CA ALA A 20 -45.56 20.49 -15.38
C ALA A 20 -45.14 19.62 -16.57
N ASP A 21 -44.13 18.77 -16.41
CA ASP A 21 -43.65 17.84 -17.45
C ASP A 21 -43.35 16.44 -16.88
N THR A 22 -44.36 15.57 -16.92
CA THR A 22 -44.29 14.20 -16.38
C THR A 22 -43.66 13.19 -17.33
N SER A 23 -43.28 13.56 -18.57
CA SER A 23 -42.56 12.64 -19.47
C SER A 23 -41.16 13.14 -19.83
N GLY A 24 -40.73 14.23 -19.19
CA GLY A 24 -39.43 14.83 -19.42
C GLY A 24 -38.29 14.00 -18.83
N PRO A 25 -37.03 14.28 -19.24
CA PRO A 25 -35.85 13.60 -18.71
C PRO A 25 -35.66 13.81 -17.19
N GLY A 26 -36.35 14.77 -16.59
CA GLY A 26 -36.29 15.07 -15.15
C GLY A 26 -36.70 13.89 -14.26
N GLU A 27 -37.63 13.04 -14.71
CA GLU A 27 -38.06 11.85 -13.96
C GLU A 27 -36.95 10.79 -13.88
N MET A 28 -36.12 10.69 -14.91
CA MET A 28 -35.01 9.72 -14.98
C MET A 28 -33.79 10.18 -14.18
N VAL A 29 -33.60 11.49 -14.02
CA VAL A 29 -32.44 12.05 -13.31
C VAL A 29 -32.68 12.07 -11.80
N MET A 30 -33.92 12.28 -11.34
CA MET A 30 -34.23 12.39 -9.91
C MET A 30 -35.63 11.87 -9.56
N SER A 31 -35.71 10.96 -8.58
CA SER A 31 -36.98 10.45 -8.06
C SER A 31 -37.46 11.30 -6.88
N PRO A 32 -38.66 11.89 -6.92
CA PRO A 32 -39.25 12.54 -5.76
C PRO A 32 -39.56 11.50 -4.66
N GLU A 33 -39.29 11.85 -3.41
CA GLU A 33 -39.47 10.96 -2.27
C GLU A 33 -40.41 11.57 -1.22
N PHE A 34 -41.14 10.68 -0.54
CA PHE A 34 -41.92 11.04 0.64
C PHE A 34 -41.01 10.99 1.86
N CYS A 35 -40.63 12.17 2.38
CA CYS A 35 -39.73 12.27 3.51
C CYS A 35 -40.40 12.97 4.70
N GLY A 36 -40.48 12.27 5.82
CA GLY A 36 -40.96 12.83 7.10
C GLY A 36 -39.88 13.55 7.91
N LYS A 37 -38.61 13.55 7.49
CA LYS A 37 -37.47 14.06 8.25
C LYS A 37 -37.13 15.51 7.88
N THR A 38 -36.31 16.15 8.72
CA THR A 38 -35.73 17.46 8.43
C THR A 38 -34.50 17.28 7.56
N ASP A 39 -34.40 18.10 6.54
CA ASP A 39 -33.33 18.03 5.55
C ASP A 39 -32.36 19.20 5.65
N LEU A 40 -31.16 19.00 5.10
CA LEU A 40 -30.24 20.08 4.79
C LEU A 40 -30.83 20.97 3.68
N LYS A 41 -30.57 22.28 3.75
CA LYS A 41 -31.07 23.29 2.78
C LYS A 41 -30.45 23.17 1.37
N GLY A 42 -29.53 22.22 1.16
CA GLY A 42 -28.90 21.93 -0.13
C GLY A 42 -28.03 20.69 -0.03
N SER A 43 -27.54 20.19 -1.18
CA SER A 43 -26.60 19.07 -1.27
C SER A 43 -25.13 19.49 -1.17
N SER A 44 -24.85 20.80 -1.26
CA SER A 44 -23.51 21.37 -1.13
C SER A 44 -22.85 21.28 0.26
N PRO A 45 -23.58 21.23 1.41
CA PRO A 45 -22.93 21.21 2.72
C PRO A 45 -22.31 19.86 3.10
N SER A 46 -22.62 18.77 2.39
CA SER A 46 -21.99 17.48 2.66
C SER A 46 -20.55 17.55 2.17
N GLY A 47 -19.61 17.57 3.11
CA GLY A 47 -18.18 17.55 2.86
C GLY A 47 -17.76 16.24 2.20
N HIS A 48 -17.04 15.38 2.91
CA HIS A 48 -16.61 14.10 2.36
C HIS A 48 -17.77 13.09 2.42
N PHE A 49 -17.96 12.34 1.34
CA PHE A 49 -18.86 11.18 1.28
C PHE A 49 -18.06 9.96 0.84
N ILE A 50 -18.03 8.91 1.66
CA ILE A 50 -17.20 7.72 1.43
C ILE A 50 -18.06 6.48 1.56
N ILE A 51 -18.01 5.61 0.55
CA ILE A 51 -18.57 4.26 0.66
C ILE A 51 -17.59 3.42 1.46
N PHE A 52 -18.02 2.97 2.64
CA PHE A 52 -17.21 2.19 3.57
C PHE A 52 -17.34 0.68 3.35
N SER A 53 -18.55 0.20 3.03
CA SER A 53 -18.80 -1.23 2.73
C SER A 53 -19.95 -1.39 1.72
N ASP A 54 -19.87 -2.42 0.87
CA ASP A 54 -20.97 -2.93 0.05
C ASP A 54 -21.08 -4.45 0.26
N GLU A 55 -22.21 -4.89 0.79
CA GLU A 55 -22.46 -6.29 1.16
C GLU A 55 -23.74 -6.82 0.51
N ALA A 56 -23.63 -7.97 -0.18
CA ALA A 56 -24.80 -8.68 -0.66
C ALA A 56 -25.53 -9.35 0.52
N THR A 57 -26.74 -8.88 0.85
CA THR A 57 -27.54 -9.43 1.97
C THR A 57 -28.50 -10.54 1.50
N ALA A 58 -28.93 -10.51 0.24
CA ALA A 58 -29.76 -11.55 -0.38
C ALA A 58 -29.62 -11.52 -1.90
N LYS A 59 -30.26 -12.48 -2.61
CA LYS A 59 -30.39 -12.43 -4.07
C LYS A 59 -31.00 -11.08 -4.46
N GLU A 60 -30.30 -10.34 -5.32
CA GLU A 60 -30.69 -9.00 -5.81
C GLU A 60 -30.77 -7.88 -4.74
N LYS A 61 -30.23 -8.09 -3.52
CA LYS A 61 -30.18 -7.03 -2.49
C LYS A 61 -28.76 -6.78 -2.00
N ARG A 62 -28.37 -5.50 -2.02
CA ARG A 62 -27.10 -5.03 -1.48
C ARG A 62 -27.30 -3.98 -0.40
N ARG A 63 -26.44 -4.00 0.61
CA ARG A 63 -26.37 -3.03 1.70
C ARG A 63 -25.09 -2.24 1.53
N ILE A 64 -25.24 -0.95 1.26
CA ILE A 64 -24.14 0.01 1.17
C ILE A 64 -24.08 0.78 2.50
N VAL A 65 -22.92 0.80 3.13
CA VAL A 65 -22.62 1.63 4.30
C VAL A 65 -21.75 2.79 3.83
N ALA A 66 -22.20 4.02 4.07
CA ALA A 66 -21.45 5.22 3.72
C ALA A 66 -21.26 6.12 4.94
N LEU A 67 -20.10 6.80 4.98
CA LEU A 67 -19.76 7.82 5.96
C LEU A 67 -19.86 9.19 5.32
N ILE A 68 -20.27 10.18 6.11
CA ILE A 68 -20.47 11.57 5.66
C ILE A 68 -19.72 12.53 6.59
N ASP A 69 -19.31 13.69 6.08
CA ASP A 69 -18.78 14.83 6.81
C ASP A 69 -17.60 14.49 7.74
N SER A 70 -17.79 14.68 9.06
CA SER A 70 -16.74 14.49 10.05
C SER A 70 -16.29 13.04 10.14
N ASP A 71 -17.21 12.09 9.95
CA ASP A 71 -16.88 10.67 10.08
C ASP A 71 -16.13 10.17 8.84
N ALA A 72 -16.50 10.67 7.66
CA ALA A 72 -15.72 10.46 6.44
C ALA A 72 -14.31 11.06 6.57
N THR A 73 -14.19 12.28 7.07
CA THR A 73 -12.90 12.96 7.26
C THR A 73 -12.01 12.21 8.25
N LYS A 74 -12.58 11.70 9.36
CA LYS A 74 -11.85 10.85 10.33
C LYS A 74 -11.36 9.56 9.68
N ALA A 75 -12.19 8.94 8.83
CA ALA A 75 -11.81 7.71 8.13
C ALA A 75 -10.63 7.93 7.17
N ILE A 76 -10.64 9.02 6.39
CA ILE A 76 -9.52 9.40 5.52
C ILE A 76 -8.25 9.56 6.32
N ARG A 77 -8.29 10.37 7.39
CA ARG A 77 -7.11 10.61 8.23
C ARG A 77 -6.54 9.34 8.84
N ARG A 78 -7.40 8.41 9.27
CA ARG A 78 -6.97 7.09 9.76
C ARG A 78 -6.30 6.27 8.65
N SER A 79 -6.84 6.32 7.43
CA SER A 79 -6.25 5.64 6.29
C SER A 79 -4.86 6.18 5.96
N GLU A 80 -4.67 7.50 5.98
CA GLU A 80 -3.38 8.15 5.75
C GLU A 80 -2.34 7.73 6.79
N LEU A 81 -2.70 7.79 8.08
CA LEU A 81 -1.81 7.34 9.16
C LEU A 81 -1.37 5.89 8.99
N PHE A 82 -2.30 5.02 8.62
CA PHE A 82 -2.01 3.61 8.39
C PHE A 82 -1.08 3.40 7.18
N GLN A 83 -1.26 4.16 6.09
CA GLN A 83 -0.37 4.11 4.94
C GLN A 83 1.05 4.57 5.28
N ASP A 84 1.18 5.61 6.09
CA ASP A 84 2.47 6.11 6.56
C ASP A 84 3.19 5.07 7.44
N GLU A 85 2.47 4.43 8.38
CA GLU A 85 3.00 3.33 9.18
C GLU A 85 3.49 2.18 8.30
N MET A 86 2.70 1.75 7.30
CA MET A 86 3.10 0.71 6.36
C MET A 86 4.35 1.09 5.58
N LYS A 87 4.45 2.33 5.10
CA LYS A 87 5.60 2.83 4.35
C LYS A 87 6.87 2.85 5.20
N ASN A 88 6.76 3.27 6.46
CA ASN A 88 7.88 3.27 7.40
C ASN A 88 8.35 1.85 7.69
N ASN A 89 7.42 0.93 7.97
CA ASN A 89 7.75 -0.48 8.17
C ASN A 89 8.45 -1.08 6.94
N LEU A 90 7.98 -0.77 5.74
CA LEU A 90 8.57 -1.24 4.49
C LEU A 90 9.97 -0.67 4.26
N MET A 91 10.21 0.61 4.60
CA MET A 91 11.55 1.21 4.58
C MET A 91 12.50 0.52 5.55
N ASP A 92 12.03 0.17 6.75
CA ASP A 92 12.85 -0.52 7.75
C ASP A 92 13.18 -1.96 7.33
N PHE A 93 12.21 -2.67 6.74
CA PHE A 93 12.46 -3.98 6.14
C PHE A 93 13.45 -3.89 4.99
N LYS A 94 13.34 -2.87 4.12
CA LYS A 94 14.29 -2.64 3.02
C LYS A 94 15.71 -2.41 3.55
N LYS A 95 15.89 -1.55 4.55
CA LYS A 95 17.21 -1.31 5.17
C LYS A 95 17.80 -2.58 5.78
N LYS A 96 16.98 -3.39 6.47
CA LYS A 96 17.42 -4.68 7.05
C LYS A 96 17.89 -5.66 5.97
N LEU A 97 17.20 -5.71 4.82
CA LEU A 97 17.62 -6.53 3.67
C LEU A 97 18.96 -6.07 3.10
N GLU A 98 19.14 -4.76 2.84
CA GLU A 98 20.41 -4.20 2.33
C GLU A 98 21.59 -4.46 3.28
N ASN A 99 21.37 -4.35 4.60
CA ASN A 99 22.36 -4.66 5.62
C ASN A 99 22.72 -6.15 5.64
N LEU A 100 21.75 -7.03 5.42
CA LEU A 100 21.99 -8.49 5.39
C LEU A 100 22.79 -8.89 4.14
N ASP A 101 22.49 -8.31 2.99
CA ASP A 101 23.19 -8.57 1.74
C ASP A 101 24.65 -8.09 1.82
N SER A 102 24.89 -6.90 2.36
CA SER A 102 26.25 -6.40 2.58
C SER A 102 27.02 -7.24 3.61
N ALA A 103 26.40 -7.67 4.71
CA ALA A 103 27.04 -8.55 5.69
C ALA A 103 27.43 -9.92 5.10
N LYS A 104 26.56 -10.52 4.29
CA LYS A 104 26.87 -11.78 3.58
C LYS A 104 28.02 -11.59 2.58
N ASN A 105 28.02 -10.49 1.84
CA ASN A 105 29.09 -10.20 0.88
C ASN A 105 30.45 -10.04 1.58
N VAL A 106 30.49 -9.37 2.73
CA VAL A 106 31.71 -9.25 3.55
C VAL A 106 32.19 -10.60 4.05
N ALA A 107 31.29 -11.45 4.57
CA ALA A 107 31.64 -12.77 5.06
C ALA A 107 32.20 -13.69 3.96
N ILE A 108 31.62 -13.64 2.75
CA ILE A 108 32.12 -14.39 1.59
C ILE A 108 33.53 -13.91 1.22
N PHE A 109 33.77 -12.60 1.19
CA PHE A 109 35.08 -12.04 0.85
C PHE A 109 36.16 -12.43 1.85
N GLN A 110 35.83 -12.44 3.14
CA GLN A 110 36.74 -12.89 4.20
C GLN A 110 37.13 -14.36 4.03
N ASN A 111 36.16 -15.24 3.78
CA ASN A 111 36.43 -16.67 3.53
C ASN A 111 37.35 -16.88 2.31
N ILE A 112 37.07 -16.22 1.19
CA ILE A 112 37.91 -16.31 -0.02
C ILE A 112 39.33 -15.81 0.27
N THR A 113 39.46 -14.74 1.05
CA THR A 113 40.78 -14.17 1.38
C THR A 113 41.61 -15.15 2.21
N GLU A 114 41.00 -15.85 3.17
CA GLU A 114 41.68 -16.88 3.95
C GLU A 114 42.06 -18.09 3.10
N GLU A 115 41.18 -18.56 2.20
CA GLU A 115 41.50 -19.63 1.24
C GLU A 115 42.69 -19.25 0.34
N VAL A 116 42.72 -18.03 -0.18
CA VAL A 116 43.83 -17.54 -1.02
C VAL A 116 45.14 -17.44 -0.23
N LYS A 117 45.10 -17.03 1.04
CA LYS A 117 46.30 -17.00 1.91
C LYS A 117 46.87 -18.39 2.12
N ILE A 118 46.00 -19.38 2.40
CA ILE A 118 46.42 -20.77 2.57
C ILE A 118 47.10 -21.26 1.29
N LEU A 119 46.45 -21.05 0.14
CA LEU A 119 46.98 -21.46 -1.16
C LEU A 119 48.34 -20.79 -1.47
N LEU A 120 48.50 -19.51 -1.11
CA LEU A 120 49.76 -18.79 -1.30
C LEU A 120 50.87 -19.35 -0.41
N ALA A 121 50.56 -19.64 0.85
CA ALA A 121 51.51 -20.23 1.80
C ALA A 121 51.97 -21.62 1.34
N GLU A 122 51.06 -22.47 0.88
CA GLU A 122 51.36 -23.78 0.29
C GLU A 122 52.27 -23.66 -0.93
N ASN A 123 51.97 -22.73 -1.84
CA ASN A 123 52.79 -22.47 -3.02
C ASN A 123 54.20 -21.95 -2.66
N LEU A 124 54.31 -21.09 -1.65
CA LEU A 124 55.61 -20.58 -1.18
C LEU A 124 56.47 -21.72 -0.60
N ALA A 125 55.86 -22.57 0.24
CA ALA A 125 56.53 -23.73 0.83
C ALA A 125 57.03 -24.71 -0.26
N ASN A 126 56.22 -24.91 -1.31
CA ASN A 126 56.59 -25.73 -2.46
C ASN A 126 57.72 -25.12 -3.32
N LEU A 127 57.85 -23.79 -3.38
CA LEU A 127 58.97 -23.15 -4.09
C LEU A 127 60.29 -23.27 -3.32
N VAL A 128 60.26 -23.08 -2.00
CA VAL A 128 61.45 -23.22 -1.15
C VAL A 128 61.99 -24.65 -1.18
N SER A 129 61.12 -25.67 -1.14
CA SER A 129 61.54 -27.07 -1.24
C SER A 129 62.11 -27.43 -2.62
N ARG A 130 61.71 -26.72 -3.69
CA ARG A 130 62.27 -26.88 -5.04
C ARG A 130 63.61 -26.16 -5.24
N GLY A 131 63.82 -25.00 -4.61
CA GLY A 131 65.06 -24.22 -4.69
C GLY A 131 66.28 -24.83 -3.98
N VAL A 132 66.06 -25.75 -3.02
CA VAL A 132 67.14 -26.43 -2.29
C VAL A 132 67.82 -27.56 -3.08
N ASN A 133 67.30 -27.94 -4.26
CA ASN A 133 67.84 -29.05 -5.06
C ASN A 133 68.84 -28.65 -6.17
N THR A 134 69.28 -27.39 -6.24
CA THR A 134 70.23 -26.94 -7.29
C THR A 134 71.34 -26.07 -6.74
N GLU A 135 72.23 -26.59 -5.89
CA GLU A 135 73.57 -26.04 -5.70
C GLU A 135 74.48 -27.08 -5.04
N LYS A 136 74.84 -28.13 -5.79
CA LYS A 136 76.01 -28.95 -5.47
C LYS A 136 77.19 -28.37 -6.24
N ILE A 137 77.85 -27.37 -5.66
CA ILE A 137 79.12 -26.85 -6.17
C ILE A 137 80.12 -28.01 -6.10
N PRO A 138 80.74 -28.44 -7.21
CA PRO A 138 81.66 -29.55 -7.19
C PRO A 138 82.95 -29.15 -6.46
N GLU A 139 83.34 -29.94 -5.47
CA GLU A 139 84.61 -29.81 -4.76
C GLU A 139 85.78 -29.95 -5.76
N CYS A 140 86.59 -28.90 -5.93
CA CYS A 140 87.90 -29.01 -6.55
C CYS A 140 88.90 -29.49 -5.49
N SER A 141 89.43 -30.70 -5.70
CA SER A 141 90.53 -31.28 -4.94
C SER A 141 91.89 -30.98 -5.60
N LEU A 142 92.86 -30.71 -4.71
CA LEU A 142 94.31 -30.47 -4.86
C LEU A 142 94.77 -29.01 -5.07
#